data_AF-B1BNU6-F1
#
_entry.id   AF-B1BNU6-F1
#
_cell.length_a   1.000
_cell.length_b   1.000
_cell.length_c   1.000
_cell.angle_alpha   90.00
_cell.angle_beta   90.00
_cell.angle_gamma   90.00
#
_symmetry.space_group_name_H-M   'P 1'
#
loop_
_entity.id
_entity.type
_entity.pdbx_description
1 polymer ?
#
loop_
_entity_poly.entity_id
_entity_poly.type
_entity_poly.pdbx_seq_one_letter_code
_entity_poly.pdbx_strand_id
1 'polypeptide(L)'
;MTRLACSAHNCVNYMNGMCSALTIEVDGESAENKQETCCNTFAPRTFVNAIKSAFNTNYAGTIMQALDGQEDVDHKIKCYAMNCTYNVGMTCTSTDIQVFGPEATTSTSTECETFYKK
;
A
#
# COMPACT_ATOMS: atom_id res chain seq x y z
N MET A 1 -9.81 -3.08 11.60
CA MET A 1 -8.65 -3.78 11.00
C MET A 1 -8.81 -3.73 9.50
N THR A 2 -7.79 -3.21 8.84
CA THR A 2 -7.74 -3.16 7.39
C THR A 2 -6.67 -4.12 6.93
N ARG A 3 -7.07 -5.18 6.20
CA ARG A 3 -6.12 -6.09 5.57
C ARG A 3 -5.52 -5.38 4.36
N LEU A 4 -4.19 -5.31 4.30
CA LEU A 4 -3.48 -4.67 3.21
C LEU A 4 -2.53 -5.67 2.53
N ALA A 5 -3.06 -6.38 1.55
CA ALA A 5 -2.31 -7.30 0.70
C ALA A 5 -1.47 -6.53 -0.31
N CYS A 6 -0.30 -7.06 -0.63
CA CYS A 6 0.60 -6.49 -1.63
C CYS A 6 1.26 -7.61 -2.41
N SER A 7 1.25 -7.50 -3.74
CA SER A 7 2.02 -8.40 -4.62
C SER A 7 3.17 -7.69 -5.32
N ALA A 8 3.43 -6.41 -5.04
CA ALA A 8 4.51 -5.66 -5.68
C ALA A 8 5.91 -6.10 -5.20
N HIS A 9 6.40 -7.25 -5.68
CA HIS A 9 7.60 -7.92 -5.17
C HIS A 9 8.87 -7.05 -5.20
N ASN A 10 9.00 -6.20 -6.23
CA ASN A 10 10.12 -5.27 -6.37
C ASN A 10 9.96 -3.98 -5.55
N CYS A 11 8.83 -3.79 -4.87
CA CYS A 11 8.60 -2.69 -3.95
C CYS A 11 9.36 -2.94 -2.65
N VAL A 12 10.00 -1.90 -2.11
CA VAL A 12 10.65 -1.93 -0.81
C VAL A 12 9.66 -2.17 0.33
N ASN A 13 8.41 -1.75 0.16
CA ASN A 13 7.34 -1.90 1.16
C ASN A 13 6.64 -3.26 1.08
N TYR A 14 7.01 -4.14 0.15
CA TYR A 14 6.49 -5.51 0.12
C TYR A 14 7.18 -6.35 1.19
N MET A 15 6.38 -7.05 2.01
CA MET A 15 6.85 -7.99 3.01
C MET A 15 5.89 -9.18 3.08
N ASN A 16 6.34 -10.34 2.61
CA ASN A 16 5.61 -11.62 2.74
C ASN A 16 4.13 -11.57 2.32
N GLY A 17 3.82 -10.91 1.19
CA GLY A 17 2.44 -10.80 0.68
C GLY A 17 1.62 -9.64 1.26
N MET A 18 2.20 -8.84 2.15
CA MET A 18 1.59 -7.66 2.76
C MET A 18 2.38 -6.39 2.45
N CYS A 19 1.75 -5.22 2.62
CA CYS A 19 2.46 -3.95 2.57
C CYS A 19 2.87 -3.51 3.99
N SER A 20 4.16 -3.19 4.17
CA SER A 20 4.72 -2.77 5.46
C SER A 20 4.71 -1.26 5.68
N ALA A 21 4.38 -0.46 4.66
CA ALA A 21 4.35 1.00 4.76
C ALA A 21 3.18 1.46 5.62
N LEU A 22 3.42 2.38 6.57
CA LEU A 22 2.38 2.87 7.49
C LEU A 22 1.28 3.66 6.77
N THR A 23 1.67 4.44 5.76
CA THR A 23 0.76 5.19 4.91
C THR A 23 0.87 4.69 3.48
N ILE A 24 -0.26 4.35 2.87
CA ILE A 24 -0.39 4.04 1.45
C ILE A 24 -1.12 5.15 0.74
N GLU A 25 -0.64 5.49 -0.45
CA GLU A 25 -1.26 6.45 -1.34
C GLU A 25 -1.66 5.72 -2.62
N VAL A 26 -2.96 5.58 -2.83
CA VAL A 26 -3.55 5.10 -4.08
C VAL A 26 -3.87 6.32 -4.93
N ASP A 27 -3.23 6.44 -6.08
CA ASP A 27 -3.51 7.45 -7.09
C ASP A 27 -4.46 6.91 -8.18
N GLY A 28 -5.02 7.80 -8.98
CA GLY A 28 -6.02 7.50 -10.02
C GLY A 28 -7.14 8.52 -10.06
N GLU A 29 -6.83 9.83 -9.99
CA GLU A 29 -7.81 10.92 -9.89
C GLU A 29 -9.01 10.76 -10.84
N SER A 30 -8.74 10.37 -12.09
CA SER A 30 -9.75 10.14 -13.13
C SER A 30 -9.95 8.66 -13.48
N ALA A 31 -9.55 7.74 -12.59
CA ALA A 31 -9.63 6.30 -12.86
C ALA A 31 -11.07 5.83 -13.03
N GLU A 32 -11.32 5.09 -14.11
CA GLU A 32 -12.59 4.46 -14.46
C GLU A 32 -12.58 2.95 -14.17
N ASN A 33 -11.39 2.38 -14.04
CA ASN A 33 -11.14 0.97 -13.71
C ASN A 33 -9.88 0.86 -12.84
N LYS A 34 -9.65 -0.33 -12.28
CA LYS A 34 -8.52 -0.58 -11.38
C LYS A 34 -7.16 -0.36 -12.05
N GLN A 35 -7.01 -0.67 -13.33
CA GLN A 35 -5.76 -0.54 -14.10
C GLN A 35 -5.31 0.92 -14.25
N GLU A 36 -6.23 1.88 -14.08
CA GLU A 36 -5.96 3.31 -14.10
C GLU A 36 -5.60 3.88 -12.72
N THR A 37 -5.59 3.04 -11.69
CA THR A 37 -5.05 3.40 -10.37
C THR A 37 -3.60 2.97 -10.25
N CYS A 38 -2.86 3.59 -9.32
CA CYS A 38 -1.53 3.11 -8.97
C CYS A 38 -1.17 3.36 -7.51
N CYS A 39 -0.23 2.58 -6.98
CA CYS A 39 0.32 2.79 -5.65
C CYS A 39 1.47 3.81 -5.71
N ASN A 40 1.18 5.08 -5.38
CA ASN A 40 2.18 6.16 -5.37
C ASN A 40 3.22 5.96 -4.26
N THR A 41 2.92 5.12 -3.26
CA THR A 41 3.88 4.68 -2.22
C THR A 41 4.87 3.63 -2.73
N PHE A 42 4.70 3.10 -3.94
CA PHE A 42 5.67 2.18 -4.52
C PHE A 42 7.05 2.83 -4.62
N ALA A 43 8.07 2.12 -4.16
CA ALA A 43 9.46 2.49 -4.39
C ALA A 43 10.28 1.23 -4.64
N PRO A 44 11.15 1.19 -5.68
CA PRO A 44 11.92 0.00 -5.99
C PRO A 44 12.90 -0.34 -4.86
N ARG A 45 13.24 -1.63 -4.70
CA ARG A 45 14.24 -2.12 -3.74
C ARG A 45 15.65 -1.62 -4.06
N THR A 46 15.96 -0.42 -3.58
CA THR A 46 17.31 0.16 -3.59
C THR A 46 17.75 0.43 -2.16
N PHE A 47 19.06 0.57 -1.92
CA PHE A 47 19.58 0.90 -0.59
C PHE A 47 18.97 2.20 -0.03
N VAL A 48 18.86 3.22 -0.87
CA VAL A 48 18.26 4.52 -0.50
C VAL A 48 16.79 4.35 -0.12
N ASN A 49 16.02 3.58 -0.91
CA ASN A 49 14.62 3.35 -0.62
C ASN A 49 14.41 2.43 0.59
N ALA A 50 15.33 1.50 0.87
CA ALA A 50 15.30 0.69 2.09
C ALA A 50 15.45 1.55 3.35
N ILE A 51 16.37 2.52 3.33
CA ILE A 51 16.51 3.48 4.42
C ILE A 51 15.25 4.33 4.57
N LYS A 52 14.72 4.89 3.48
CA LYS A 52 13.47 5.68 3.52
C LYS A 52 12.28 4.87 4.03
N SER A 53 12.17 3.63 3.56
CA SER A 53 11.13 2.70 4.00
C SER A 53 11.28 2.35 5.48
N ALA A 54 12.49 2.18 6.01
CA ALA A 54 12.70 1.95 7.45
C ALA A 54 12.10 3.08 8.33
N PHE A 55 12.11 4.33 7.86
CA PHE A 55 11.46 5.45 8.55
C PHE A 55 9.96 5.60 8.26
N ASN A 56 9.46 4.99 7.18
CA ASN A 56 8.04 4.98 6.77
C ASN A 56 7.38 3.60 6.95
N THR A 57 8.03 2.74 7.71
CA THR A 57 7.52 1.44 8.15
C THR A 57 7.31 1.52 9.65
N ASN A 58 6.43 0.69 10.16
CA ASN A 58 6.17 0.63 11.60
C ASN A 58 7.30 -0.13 12.35
N TYR A 59 8.57 0.19 12.06
CA TYR A 59 9.77 -0.44 12.63
C TYR A 59 10.02 -0.05 14.11
N ALA A 60 9.03 0.53 14.78
CA ALA A 60 8.92 0.45 16.24
C ALA A 60 8.70 -1.00 16.71
N GLY A 61 8.18 -1.88 15.83
CA GLY A 61 7.94 -3.29 16.12
C GLY A 61 9.17 -4.21 16.04
N THR A 62 10.37 -3.73 15.70
CA THR A 62 11.52 -4.64 15.46
C THR A 62 12.35 -4.93 16.70
N ILE A 63 12.12 -4.18 17.77
CA ILE A 63 12.60 -4.56 19.10
C ILE A 63 11.55 -5.46 19.80
N MET A 64 10.29 -5.46 19.35
CA MET A 64 9.21 -6.29 19.91
C MET A 64 8.92 -7.58 19.12
N GLN A 65 9.34 -7.72 17.86
CA GLN A 65 9.16 -8.97 17.09
C GLN A 65 9.92 -10.19 17.63
N ALA A 66 10.81 -10.00 18.60
CA ALA A 66 11.44 -11.10 19.34
C ALA A 66 10.62 -11.55 20.57
N LEU A 67 9.59 -10.78 20.97
CA LEU A 67 8.83 -10.96 22.19
C LEU A 67 7.34 -10.66 21.92
N ASP A 68 6.62 -11.71 21.50
CA ASP A 68 5.17 -11.85 21.71
C ASP A 68 4.24 -11.03 20.79
N GLY A 69 3.24 -11.72 20.23
CA GLY A 69 2.02 -11.15 19.63
C GLY A 69 2.17 -10.32 18.35
N GLN A 70 1.40 -10.67 17.31
CA GLN A 70 1.07 -9.73 16.23
C GLN A 70 0.56 -8.41 16.81
N GLU A 71 1.37 -7.35 16.80
CA GLU A 71 0.87 -6.00 17.03
C GLU A 71 0.04 -5.58 15.82
N ASP A 72 -1.20 -5.14 16.09
CA ASP A 72 -2.17 -4.69 15.11
C ASP A 72 -1.68 -3.39 14.44
N VAL A 73 -1.26 -3.48 13.17
CA VAL A 73 -0.86 -2.29 12.39
C VAL A 73 -2.09 -1.66 11.76
N ASP A 74 -2.38 -0.42 12.14
CA ASP A 74 -3.43 0.39 11.49
C ASP A 74 -2.84 1.18 10.32
N HIS A 75 -3.04 0.68 9.10
CA HIS A 75 -2.59 1.34 7.88
C HIS A 75 -3.46 2.55 7.55
N LYS A 76 -2.83 3.69 7.27
CA LYS A 76 -3.53 4.86 6.72
C LYS A 76 -3.51 4.81 5.19
N ILE A 77 -4.65 4.54 4.56
CA ILE A 77 -4.76 4.53 3.10
C ILE A 77 -5.38 5.85 2.63
N LYS A 78 -4.55 6.71 2.04
CA LYS A 78 -5.01 7.85 1.26
C LYS A 78 -5.45 7.37 -0.11
N CYS A 79 -6.66 7.75 -0.52
CA CYS A 79 -7.22 7.38 -1.81
C CYS A 79 -7.47 8.64 -2.63
N TYR A 80 -6.63 8.86 -3.65
CA TYR A 80 -6.79 9.93 -4.63
C TYR A 80 -7.58 9.46 -5.86
N ALA A 81 -8.01 8.20 -5.92
CA ALA A 81 -8.96 7.75 -6.92
C ALA A 81 -10.38 8.27 -6.62
N MET A 82 -10.76 9.41 -7.23
CA MET A 82 -11.98 10.15 -6.88
C MET A 82 -13.27 9.37 -7.17
N ASN A 83 -13.23 8.53 -8.21
CA ASN A 83 -14.32 7.65 -8.63
C ASN A 83 -14.39 6.33 -7.85
N CYS A 84 -13.52 6.09 -6.86
CA CYS A 84 -13.52 4.86 -6.07
C CYS A 84 -14.61 4.87 -4.99
N THR A 85 -15.49 3.87 -4.94
CA THR A 85 -16.58 3.72 -3.93
C THR A 85 -16.09 3.78 -2.49
N TYR A 86 -14.86 3.32 -2.24
CA TYR A 86 -14.25 3.36 -0.90
C TYR A 86 -13.59 4.69 -0.55
N ASN A 87 -13.52 5.64 -1.48
CA ASN A 87 -12.94 6.95 -1.22
C ASN A 87 -13.97 7.87 -0.55
N VAL A 88 -13.75 8.11 0.75
CA VAL A 88 -14.49 9.08 1.56
C VAL A 88 -13.51 10.15 2.05
N GLY A 89 -13.59 11.34 1.47
CA GLY A 89 -12.74 12.48 1.87
C GLY A 89 -11.24 12.19 1.74
N MET A 90 -10.82 11.59 0.62
CA MET A 90 -9.42 11.18 0.33
C MET A 90 -8.89 10.06 1.22
N THR A 91 -9.76 9.39 1.98
CA THR A 91 -9.40 8.24 2.82
C THR A 91 -10.13 7.00 2.31
N CYS A 92 -9.41 5.89 2.17
CA CYS A 92 -10.02 4.62 1.80
C CYS A 92 -10.73 4.01 3.02
N THR A 93 -11.99 3.63 2.87
CA THR A 93 -12.79 2.98 3.90
C THR A 93 -12.90 1.46 3.74
N SER A 94 -12.27 0.89 2.70
CA SER A 94 -12.23 -0.57 2.53
C SER A 94 -11.45 -1.21 3.70
N THR A 95 -11.94 -2.36 4.15
CA THR A 95 -11.26 -3.20 5.15
C THR A 95 -10.34 -4.24 4.51
N ASP A 96 -10.33 -4.33 3.18
CA ASP A 96 -9.53 -5.29 2.42
C ASP A 96 -8.97 -4.63 1.16
N ILE A 97 -7.74 -4.12 1.27
CA ILE A 97 -7.01 -3.46 0.18
C ILE A 97 -5.99 -4.44 -0.40
N GLN A 98 -5.96 -4.53 -1.72
CA GLN A 98 -4.96 -5.29 -2.47
C GLN A 98 -4.23 -4.37 -3.45
N VAL A 99 -2.93 -4.18 -3.22
CA VAL A 99 -2.02 -3.59 -4.19
C VAL A 99 -1.47 -4.70 -5.08
N PHE A 100 -1.81 -4.64 -6.37
CA PHE A 100 -1.33 -5.57 -7.38
C PHE A 100 -0.17 -4.99 -8.18
N GLY A 101 0.79 -5.85 -8.52
CA GLY A 101 1.95 -5.47 -9.33
C GLY A 101 3.11 -6.46 -9.22
N PRO A 102 2.91 -7.77 -9.41
CA PRO A 102 3.96 -8.79 -9.24
C PRO A 102 5.25 -8.49 -10.01
N GLU A 103 5.13 -7.87 -11.18
CA GLU A 103 6.24 -7.50 -12.06
C GLU A 103 6.51 -5.98 -12.06
N ALA A 104 5.86 -5.22 -11.19
CA ALA A 104 5.98 -3.77 -11.18
C ALA A 104 7.44 -3.33 -10.93
N THR A 105 7.95 -2.45 -11.78
CA THR A 105 9.25 -1.78 -11.59
C THR A 105 9.10 -0.30 -11.25
N THR A 106 7.90 0.24 -11.46
CA THR A 106 7.48 1.62 -11.18
C THR A 106 6.11 1.64 -10.51
N SER A 107 5.74 2.77 -9.91
CA SER A 107 4.39 2.96 -9.33
C SER A 107 3.30 2.74 -10.37
N THR A 108 3.45 3.29 -11.57
CA THR A 108 2.48 3.17 -12.67
C THR A 108 2.27 1.74 -13.17
N SER A 109 3.14 0.80 -12.79
CA SER A 109 2.99 -0.63 -13.10
C SER A 109 2.29 -1.39 -11.97
N THR A 110 1.68 -0.67 -11.02
CA THR A 110 0.86 -1.23 -9.94
C THR A 110 -0.57 -0.75 -10.09
N GLU A 111 -1.51 -1.49 -9.51
CA GLU A 111 -2.92 -1.12 -9.46
C GLU A 111 -3.51 -1.45 -8.08
N CYS A 112 -4.58 -0.76 -7.71
CA CYS A 112 -5.41 -1.10 -6.57
C CYS A 112 -6.53 -2.03 -7.03
N GLU A 113 -6.37 -3.35 -6.82
CA GLU A 113 -7.38 -4.37 -7.16
C GLU A 113 -8.71 -4.14 -6.43
N THR A 114 -8.64 -3.52 -5.26
CA THR A 114 -9.81 -3.15 -4.46
C THR A 114 -10.61 -1.99 -5.06
N PHE A 115 -10.07 -1.26 -6.05
CA PHE A 115 -10.81 -0.20 -6.70
C PHE A 115 -12.13 -0.72 -7.25
N TYR A 116 -13.23 -0.05 -6.87
CA TYR A 116 -14.55 -0.27 -7.43
C TYR A 116 -15.14 1.10 -7.77
N LYS A 117 -15.67 1.24 -8.98
CA LYS A 117 -16.20 2.52 -9.46
C LYS A 117 -17.55 2.85 -8.79
N LYS A 118 -17.72 4.12 -8.41
CA LYS A 118 -18.99 4.70 -7.92
C LYS A 118 -20.11 4.65 -8.94
#